data_AF-A0A438DA06-F1
#
_entry.id   AF-A0A438DA06-F1
#
_cell.length_a   1.000
_cell.length_b   1.000
_cell.length_c   1.000
_cell.angle_alpha   90.00
_cell.angle_beta   90.00
_cell.angle_gamma   90.00
#
_symmetry.space_group_name_H-M   'P 1'
#
loop_
_entity.id
_entity.type
_entity.pdbx_description
1 polymer ?
#
loop_
_entity_poly.entity_id
_entity_poly.type
_entity_poly.pdbx_seq_one_letter_code
_entity_poly.pdbx_strand_id
1 'polypeptide(L)'
;MPFLSTITITSLCTYLSRQLSSLPKNSNLSHIPSKHRSQAVLLAQKALTDYFHSTRSLPFLYAEHIGRNSFYSLYDPISKVEFSLSSFAKSFERFLRYHPINEFEFFFESIGITQKEISGFLPPNKFFFAEDGRILNAAGALSGFGFPWNKLGILYKAEASIFDKDSDDLSRVEAGALFDDLKRVFVDFDLGSFVEENVDAWYEICRKIRLFYDLGCEKGKIGELMGRSRNIFLEYSEEVLVRKMDFFCRLNVRKAGIGLLLLECPEILSFDLEAPVISVMGFLKHFGLGLQKSKSVARMYPYVLGRNKMANLPHVMRALDLHEWFFGMMKNGNHRLLGNYVLSHPDEDLDEDYRVGLEKIQSSRTPAHTINKLNFLHGIGYGENLLTMKVLEHVHGTSSELQERFNCLLHAGLEFSKLCTMISFSAKILNQKPEILERKVNFLIQEMGLSLQYLDVFPAYLCFNLDNRIKPRYRCHVWLAENGLCTKNYSLASMIATSEKSFIARLYGIHPAVPKLWNLTMTIQDHHCETILGDNLFQNHFIFEIITRLSDLSSNMVDLFRISTKSSSFYFLCSCFSANTGLGFVYHL
;
A
#
# COMPACT_ATOMS: atom_id res chain seq x y z
N MET A 1 12.07 -0.18 -17.03
CA MET A 1 11.61 -0.32 -18.44
C MET A 1 12.78 -0.87 -19.26
N PRO A 2 12.55 -1.59 -20.37
CA PRO A 2 13.59 -2.42 -20.98
C PRO A 2 14.77 -1.61 -21.49
N PHE A 3 15.98 -2.08 -21.20
CA PHE A 3 17.22 -1.60 -21.80
C PHE A 3 17.11 -1.61 -23.32
N LEU A 4 17.59 -0.52 -23.94
CA LEU A 4 18.21 -0.43 -25.27
C LEU A 4 18.04 -1.69 -26.14
N SER A 5 16.83 -1.90 -26.68
CA SER A 5 16.59 -3.03 -27.57
C SER A 5 17.45 -2.87 -28.82
N THR A 6 18.23 -3.89 -29.16
CA THR A 6 19.03 -3.93 -30.39
C THR A 6 18.11 -4.05 -31.60
N ILE A 7 17.54 -2.92 -32.05
CA ILE A 7 16.59 -2.87 -33.17
C ILE A 7 17.33 -3.25 -34.46
N THR A 8 17.14 -4.49 -34.91
CA THR A 8 17.62 -4.94 -36.21
C THR A 8 16.98 -4.10 -37.32
N ILE A 9 17.74 -3.85 -38.40
CA ILE A 9 17.33 -2.95 -39.50
C ILE A 9 15.92 -3.30 -40.04
N THR A 10 15.59 -4.60 -40.09
CA THR A 10 14.27 -5.12 -40.49
C THR A 10 13.12 -4.56 -39.65
N SER A 11 13.32 -4.40 -38.33
CA SER A 11 12.33 -3.87 -37.39
C SER A 11 12.13 -2.35 -37.57
N LEU A 12 13.21 -1.62 -37.86
CA LEU A 12 13.12 -0.20 -38.20
C LEU A 12 12.36 0.02 -39.52
N CYS A 13 12.57 -0.85 -40.51
CA CYS A 13 11.83 -0.83 -41.78
C CYS A 13 10.32 -1.15 -41.62
N THR A 14 9.91 -2.02 -40.70
CA THR A 14 8.48 -2.27 -40.44
C THR A 14 7.81 -1.15 -39.65
N TYR A 15 8.53 -0.50 -38.72
CA TYR A 15 8.07 0.73 -38.05
C TYR A 15 7.72 1.83 -39.07
N LEU A 16 8.64 2.09 -40.02
CA LEU A 16 8.46 3.06 -41.11
C LEU A 16 7.28 2.74 -42.04
N SER A 17 7.13 1.47 -42.42
CA SER A 17 6.10 1.04 -43.37
C SER A 17 4.67 1.21 -42.84
N ARG A 18 4.48 1.26 -41.51
CA ARG A 18 3.19 1.62 -40.88
C ARG A 18 2.88 3.12 -40.99
N GLN A 19 3.84 3.99 -40.67
CA GLN A 19 3.68 5.45 -40.80
C GLN A 19 3.31 5.85 -42.25
N LEU A 20 3.82 5.11 -43.24
CA LEU A 20 3.54 5.28 -44.67
C LEU A 20 2.16 4.80 -45.14
N SER A 21 1.39 4.08 -44.32
CA SER A 21 0.06 3.54 -44.70
C SER A 21 -1.12 4.19 -43.96
N SER A 22 -0.85 4.98 -42.92
CA SER A 22 -1.82 5.85 -42.24
C SER A 22 -2.08 7.20 -42.92
N LEU A 23 -1.48 7.45 -44.08
CA LEU A 23 -1.66 8.68 -44.85
C LEU A 23 -3.08 8.79 -45.45
N PRO A 24 -3.65 10.00 -45.61
CA PRO A 24 -4.88 10.20 -46.37
C PRO A 24 -4.74 9.67 -47.80
N LYS A 25 -5.83 9.13 -48.38
CA LYS A 25 -5.85 8.41 -49.67
C LYS A 25 -5.29 9.18 -50.89
N ASN A 26 -5.05 10.48 -50.77
CA ASN A 26 -4.55 11.36 -51.82
C ASN A 26 -3.04 11.67 -51.65
N SER A 27 -2.26 10.77 -51.04
CA SER A 27 -0.83 10.97 -50.75
C SER A 27 0.08 10.77 -51.98
N ASN A 28 0.86 11.79 -52.35
CA ASN A 28 1.60 11.90 -53.63
C ASN A 28 2.79 10.94 -53.88
N LEU A 29 3.02 9.90 -53.06
CA LEU A 29 4.14 8.95 -53.27
C LEU A 29 3.88 7.85 -54.32
N SER A 30 2.89 8.02 -55.21
CA SER A 30 2.52 7.02 -56.23
C SER A 30 3.72 6.56 -57.08
N HIS A 31 4.58 7.50 -57.49
CA HIS A 31 5.74 7.26 -58.35
C HIS A 31 6.90 6.49 -57.68
N ILE A 32 7.03 6.48 -56.35
CA ILE A 32 7.99 5.58 -55.68
C ILE A 32 7.31 4.21 -55.54
N PRO A 33 7.86 3.11 -56.10
CA PRO A 33 7.30 1.78 -55.96
C PRO A 33 7.10 1.41 -54.48
N SER A 34 5.90 0.92 -54.14
CA SER A 34 5.45 0.72 -52.75
C SER A 34 6.46 0.00 -51.86
N LYS A 35 7.18 -0.99 -52.42
CA LYS A 35 8.23 -1.78 -51.75
C LYS A 35 9.50 -1.03 -51.31
N HIS A 36 9.74 0.21 -51.74
CA HIS A 36 10.99 0.94 -51.45
C HIS A 36 10.81 2.25 -50.67
N ARG A 37 9.57 2.71 -50.44
CA ARG A 37 9.26 4.00 -49.80
C ARG A 37 9.93 4.16 -48.42
N SER A 38 9.86 3.13 -47.58
CA SER A 38 10.46 3.13 -46.23
C SER A 38 11.98 3.31 -46.26
N GLN A 39 12.66 2.74 -47.25
CA GLN A 39 14.12 2.85 -47.40
C GLN A 39 14.52 4.20 -48.02
N ALA A 40 13.70 4.77 -48.90
CA ALA A 40 13.84 6.15 -49.37
C ALA A 40 13.77 7.13 -48.18
N VAL A 41 12.77 6.98 -47.30
CA VAL A 41 12.65 7.80 -46.09
C VAL A 41 13.84 7.61 -45.16
N LEU A 42 14.32 6.39 -44.91
CA LEU A 42 15.49 6.16 -44.04
C LEU A 42 16.78 6.82 -44.59
N LEU A 43 16.97 6.80 -45.91
CA LEU A 43 18.08 7.50 -46.59
C LEU A 43 17.89 9.03 -46.57
N ALA A 44 16.66 9.51 -46.72
CA ALA A 44 16.33 10.93 -46.63
C ALA A 44 16.43 11.47 -45.19
N GLN A 45 16.09 10.67 -44.18
CA GLN A 45 16.32 10.96 -42.76
C GLN A 45 17.82 11.02 -42.47
N LYS A 46 18.60 10.05 -42.95
CA LYS A 46 20.06 10.11 -42.82
C LYS A 46 20.61 11.36 -43.52
N ALA A 47 20.24 11.62 -44.76
CA ALA A 47 20.72 12.78 -45.51
C ALA A 47 20.16 14.13 -44.99
N LEU A 48 19.00 14.14 -44.32
CA LEU A 48 18.48 15.29 -43.58
C LEU A 48 19.24 15.48 -42.28
N THR A 49 19.56 14.43 -41.53
CA THR A 49 20.50 14.51 -40.41
C THR A 49 21.84 15.01 -40.92
N ASP A 50 22.35 14.50 -42.04
CA ASP A 50 23.60 14.95 -42.67
C ASP A 50 23.52 16.40 -43.20
N TYR A 51 22.33 16.95 -43.46
CA TYR A 51 22.11 18.35 -43.92
C TYR A 51 21.85 19.32 -42.77
N PHE A 52 21.01 18.92 -41.81
CA PHE A 52 20.94 19.56 -40.51
C PHE A 52 22.32 19.54 -39.85
N HIS A 53 23.17 18.55 -40.07
CA HIS A 53 24.53 18.52 -39.53
C HIS A 53 25.56 19.27 -40.41
N SER A 54 25.46 19.21 -41.75
CA SER A 54 26.51 19.72 -42.66
C SER A 54 26.14 20.98 -43.48
N THR A 55 24.99 21.62 -43.26
CA THR A 55 24.60 22.83 -44.02
C THR A 55 23.69 23.80 -43.27
N ARG A 56 22.74 23.30 -42.46
CA ARG A 56 22.02 24.13 -41.46
C ARG A 56 22.72 24.16 -40.09
N SER A 57 23.47 23.10 -39.79
CA SER A 57 24.39 22.94 -38.66
C SER A 57 23.77 22.81 -37.25
N LEU A 58 22.57 22.21 -37.16
CA LEU A 58 21.95 21.69 -35.93
C LEU A 58 22.71 20.44 -35.36
N PRO A 59 22.65 20.17 -34.03
CA PRO A 59 23.59 19.28 -33.32
C PRO A 59 23.22 17.79 -33.37
N PHE A 60 24.12 16.82 -33.63
CA PHE A 60 23.73 15.44 -34.00
C PHE A 60 22.64 14.77 -33.17
N LEU A 61 22.74 14.60 -31.83
CA LEU A 61 21.67 13.90 -31.09
C LEU A 61 20.32 14.62 -31.27
N TYR A 62 20.33 15.93 -31.45
CA TYR A 62 19.14 16.70 -31.73
C TYR A 62 18.80 16.64 -33.22
N ALA A 63 19.73 16.76 -34.16
CA ALA A 63 19.57 16.47 -35.60
C ALA A 63 19.25 14.99 -35.89
N GLU A 64 19.25 14.13 -34.87
CA GLU A 64 18.85 12.73 -34.86
C GLU A 64 17.50 12.57 -34.15
N HIS A 65 17.19 13.29 -33.08
CA HIS A 65 15.80 13.42 -32.60
C HIS A 65 14.94 14.30 -33.53
N ILE A 66 15.55 15.13 -34.38
CA ILE A 66 14.96 15.90 -35.49
C ILE A 66 15.00 14.98 -36.69
N GLY A 67 16.15 14.64 -37.26
CA GLY A 67 16.21 13.78 -38.44
C GLY A 67 15.53 12.40 -38.31
N ARG A 68 15.45 11.78 -37.12
CA ARG A 68 14.61 10.58 -36.87
C ARG A 68 13.15 10.86 -36.49
N ASN A 69 12.78 11.98 -35.85
CA ASN A 69 11.37 12.22 -35.46
C ASN A 69 10.63 13.18 -36.42
N SER A 70 11.35 13.99 -37.21
CA SER A 70 10.84 14.95 -38.18
C SER A 70 10.52 14.28 -39.51
N PHE A 71 9.46 13.48 -39.50
CA PHE A 71 9.02 12.66 -40.63
C PHE A 71 8.16 13.41 -41.64
N TYR A 72 7.38 14.39 -41.20
CA TYR A 72 6.32 15.00 -42.00
C TYR A 72 6.86 16.18 -42.81
N SER A 73 7.73 16.98 -42.19
CA SER A 73 8.54 18.00 -42.86
C SER A 73 9.49 17.42 -43.93
N LEU A 74 9.68 16.09 -43.96
CA LEU A 74 10.43 15.37 -45.00
C LEU A 74 9.64 15.02 -46.27
N TYR A 75 8.31 14.87 -46.22
CA TYR A 75 7.56 14.34 -47.38
C TYR A 75 7.60 15.27 -48.58
N ASP A 76 7.50 16.58 -48.34
CA ASP A 76 7.55 17.58 -49.40
C ASP A 76 8.94 17.61 -50.10
N PRO A 77 10.09 17.70 -49.37
CA PRO A 77 11.41 17.45 -49.94
C PRO A 77 11.57 16.12 -50.68
N ILE A 78 11.09 15.00 -50.12
CA ILE A 78 11.23 13.67 -50.75
C ILE A 78 10.43 13.57 -52.04
N SER A 79 9.24 14.17 -52.11
CA SER A 79 8.40 14.17 -53.32
C SER A 79 9.04 14.92 -54.51
N LYS A 80 10.05 15.75 -54.24
CA LYS A 80 10.76 16.60 -55.21
C LYS A 80 12.08 16.02 -55.71
N VAL A 81 12.45 14.80 -55.29
CA VAL A 81 13.69 14.12 -55.70
C VAL A 81 13.38 12.76 -56.32
N GLU A 82 13.75 12.58 -57.60
CA GLU A 82 13.51 11.32 -58.32
C GLU A 82 14.23 10.13 -57.66
N PHE A 83 13.51 9.03 -57.50
CA PHE A 83 13.98 7.88 -56.73
C PHE A 83 14.78 6.87 -57.57
N SER A 84 16.04 6.66 -57.21
CA SER A 84 16.87 5.54 -57.67
C SER A 84 17.68 4.93 -56.53
N LEU A 85 17.57 3.61 -56.34
CA LEU A 85 18.11 2.88 -55.19
C LEU A 85 19.61 3.09 -54.93
N SER A 86 20.41 3.30 -55.99
CA SER A 86 21.87 3.41 -55.90
C SER A 86 22.39 4.84 -55.72
N SER A 87 21.58 5.86 -56.02
CA SER A 87 22.02 7.26 -56.08
C SER A 87 21.17 8.25 -55.28
N PHE A 88 19.96 7.87 -54.85
CA PHE A 88 18.99 8.76 -54.20
C PHE A 88 19.57 9.59 -53.05
N ALA A 89 20.43 9.00 -52.19
CA ALA A 89 21.09 9.75 -51.11
C ALA A 89 21.90 10.96 -51.62
N LYS A 90 22.76 10.77 -52.64
CA LYS A 90 23.54 11.86 -53.25
C LYS A 90 22.67 12.87 -54.01
N SER A 91 21.56 12.41 -54.61
CA SER A 91 20.58 13.30 -55.23
C SER A 91 19.89 14.19 -54.18
N PHE A 92 19.53 13.62 -53.03
CA PHE A 92 18.86 14.30 -51.93
C PHE A 92 19.80 15.27 -51.19
N GLU A 93 21.03 14.85 -50.88
CA GLU A 93 22.12 15.73 -50.41
C GLU A 93 22.29 16.96 -51.32
N ARG A 94 22.31 16.74 -52.65
CA ARG A 94 22.46 17.82 -53.63
C ARG A 94 21.22 18.70 -53.72
N PHE A 95 20.02 18.15 -53.60
CA PHE A 95 18.79 18.95 -53.51
C PHE A 95 18.86 19.90 -52.32
N LEU A 96 19.18 19.40 -51.13
CA LEU A 96 19.23 20.19 -49.90
C LEU A 96 20.30 21.30 -49.95
N ARG A 97 21.45 21.08 -50.63
CA ARG A 97 22.48 22.12 -50.86
C ARG A 97 22.00 23.37 -51.62
N TYR A 98 20.88 23.29 -52.34
CA TYR A 98 20.33 24.43 -53.10
C TYR A 98 18.92 24.85 -52.64
N HIS A 99 18.35 24.18 -51.63
CA HIS A 99 16.99 24.44 -51.14
C HIS A 99 16.97 24.55 -49.60
N PRO A 100 17.07 25.77 -49.03
CA PRO A 100 16.85 26.04 -47.61
C PRO A 100 15.47 25.60 -47.12
N ILE A 101 15.39 25.07 -45.89
CA ILE A 101 14.14 24.65 -45.23
C ILE A 101 13.89 25.48 -43.97
N ASN A 102 12.62 25.75 -43.64
CA ASN A 102 12.24 26.30 -42.33
C ASN A 102 12.74 25.33 -41.23
N GLU A 103 13.43 25.83 -40.21
CA GLU A 103 13.98 24.96 -39.16
C GLU A 103 13.02 24.80 -37.98
N PHE A 104 12.28 25.87 -37.61
CA PHE A 104 11.25 25.82 -36.56
C PHE A 104 10.26 24.67 -36.79
N GLU A 105 9.87 24.50 -38.06
CA GLU A 105 9.05 23.40 -38.55
C GLU A 105 9.63 22.00 -38.28
N PHE A 106 10.93 21.85 -38.03
CA PHE A 106 11.56 20.56 -37.74
C PHE A 106 11.97 20.39 -36.26
N PHE A 107 12.52 21.38 -35.52
CA PHE A 107 12.77 21.17 -34.06
C PHE A 107 11.52 21.23 -33.20
N PHE A 108 10.49 21.97 -33.56
CA PHE A 108 9.20 21.74 -32.90
C PHE A 108 8.76 20.27 -33.11
N GLU A 109 8.86 19.73 -34.34
CA GLU A 109 8.55 18.32 -34.65
C GLU A 109 9.38 17.31 -33.83
N SER A 110 10.62 17.66 -33.45
CA SER A 110 11.57 16.77 -32.78
C SER A 110 11.38 16.58 -31.28
N ILE A 111 10.85 17.61 -30.60
CA ILE A 111 10.64 17.66 -29.14
C ILE A 111 9.17 17.51 -28.73
N GLY A 112 8.29 17.20 -29.67
CA GLY A 112 6.87 16.91 -29.41
C GLY A 112 5.92 18.09 -29.64
N ILE A 113 6.07 18.82 -30.75
CA ILE A 113 5.24 19.97 -31.15
C ILE A 113 5.00 19.87 -32.68
N THR A 114 3.76 19.89 -33.15
CA THR A 114 3.41 19.24 -34.45
C THR A 114 3.32 20.19 -35.65
N GLN A 115 3.43 19.63 -36.88
CA GLN A 115 3.47 20.34 -38.18
C GLN A 115 2.47 21.50 -38.35
N LYS A 116 1.29 21.37 -37.74
CA LYS A 116 0.21 22.37 -37.84
C LYS A 116 0.39 23.48 -36.80
N GLU A 117 0.64 23.08 -35.55
CA GLU A 117 0.88 23.99 -34.42
C GLU A 117 2.10 24.87 -34.67
N ILE A 118 3.12 24.29 -35.30
CA ILE A 118 4.30 24.97 -35.86
C ILE A 118 3.92 26.32 -36.46
N SER A 119 2.93 26.40 -37.34
CA SER A 119 2.59 27.65 -38.05
C SER A 119 2.16 28.83 -37.14
N GLY A 120 1.67 28.57 -35.93
CA GLY A 120 1.35 29.61 -34.93
C GLY A 120 2.45 29.84 -33.90
N PHE A 121 3.39 28.90 -33.75
CA PHE A 121 4.62 29.05 -32.98
C PHE A 121 5.79 29.56 -33.83
N LEU A 122 5.65 29.58 -35.17
CA LEU A 122 6.58 30.23 -36.09
C LEU A 122 6.64 31.71 -35.71
N PRO A 123 7.79 32.21 -35.25
CA PRO A 123 7.86 33.56 -34.75
C PRO A 123 7.79 34.55 -35.94
N PRO A 124 7.11 35.70 -35.80
CA PRO A 124 6.73 36.52 -36.95
C PRO A 124 7.95 37.10 -37.69
N ASN A 125 7.91 36.98 -39.03
CA ASN A 125 9.01 37.28 -39.96
C ASN A 125 10.30 36.46 -39.74
N LYS A 126 10.19 35.19 -39.34
CA LYS A 126 11.32 34.29 -39.05
C LYS A 126 11.09 32.86 -39.55
N PHE A 127 12.17 32.14 -39.84
CA PHE A 127 12.18 30.85 -40.54
C PHE A 127 13.17 29.82 -39.99
N PHE A 128 14.28 30.24 -39.40
CA PHE A 128 15.40 29.41 -38.98
C PHE A 128 15.71 29.65 -37.49
N PHE A 129 16.24 28.68 -36.73
CA PHE A 129 16.53 28.85 -35.29
C PHE A 129 17.53 29.95 -34.97
N ALA A 130 18.24 30.43 -35.98
CA ALA A 130 18.97 31.69 -35.98
C ALA A 130 18.12 32.93 -35.55
N GLU A 131 16.80 32.82 -35.39
CA GLU A 131 15.92 33.98 -35.28
C GLU A 131 15.05 34.08 -34.00
N ASP A 132 14.49 32.98 -33.44
CA ASP A 132 13.80 32.94 -32.11
C ASP A 132 13.45 31.52 -31.66
N GLY A 133 14.30 30.93 -30.82
CA GLY A 133 14.11 29.59 -30.27
C GLY A 133 13.17 29.45 -29.08
N ARG A 134 12.28 30.38 -28.70
CA ARG A 134 11.47 30.25 -27.44
C ARG A 134 10.54 29.03 -27.32
N ILE A 135 10.58 28.07 -28.26
CA ILE A 135 9.86 26.80 -28.15
C ILE A 135 10.63 25.53 -28.67
N LEU A 136 11.87 25.63 -29.22
CA LEU A 136 12.98 24.64 -29.00
C LEU A 136 13.93 25.41 -28.03
N ASN A 137 13.86 25.21 -26.70
CA ASN A 137 15.03 25.57 -25.86
C ASN A 137 15.16 24.96 -24.47
N ALA A 138 14.16 25.15 -23.61
CA ALA A 138 13.89 24.09 -22.66
C ALA A 138 13.34 22.98 -23.57
N ALA A 139 14.29 22.14 -24.03
CA ALA A 139 14.34 21.50 -25.35
C ALA A 139 14.20 19.99 -25.30
N GLY A 140 14.98 19.31 -24.44
CA GLY A 140 14.78 17.89 -24.22
C GLY A 140 15.30 17.28 -22.93
N ALA A 141 14.67 17.64 -21.82
CA ALA A 141 14.68 16.94 -20.53
C ALA A 141 13.76 17.59 -19.45
N LEU A 142 12.48 17.34 -19.13
CA LEU A 142 11.17 16.73 -19.51
C LEU A 142 10.81 15.49 -20.38
N SER A 143 11.61 14.74 -21.17
CA SER A 143 11.00 13.66 -22.00
C SER A 143 10.54 12.34 -21.34
N GLY A 144 10.54 12.19 -20.01
CA GLY A 144 10.02 10.94 -19.43
C GLY A 144 10.07 10.75 -17.92
N PHE A 145 9.59 11.72 -17.14
CA PHE A 145 9.69 11.74 -15.67
C PHE A 145 11.07 11.26 -15.17
N GLY A 146 12.04 12.15 -15.35
CA GLY A 146 13.43 11.81 -15.57
C GLY A 146 13.66 11.64 -17.06
N PHE A 147 14.52 12.45 -17.62
CA PHE A 147 14.04 13.20 -18.76
C PHE A 147 14.97 13.13 -19.97
N PRO A 148 14.61 12.30 -20.97
CA PRO A 148 15.25 12.33 -22.28
C PRO A 148 14.83 13.55 -23.14
N TRP A 149 15.06 13.45 -24.45
CA TRP A 149 14.91 14.53 -25.41
C TRP A 149 13.49 14.91 -25.89
N ASN A 150 12.68 13.96 -26.33
CA ASN A 150 11.45 14.23 -27.11
C ASN A 150 10.22 14.79 -26.35
N LYS A 151 10.41 15.55 -25.26
CA LYS A 151 9.38 16.38 -24.56
C LYS A 151 9.92 17.57 -23.74
N LEU A 152 11.16 18.07 -23.90
CA LEU A 152 11.55 19.41 -23.35
C LEU A 152 10.58 20.49 -23.86
N GLY A 153 9.96 20.24 -25.02
CA GLY A 153 8.74 20.88 -25.50
C GLY A 153 7.51 20.86 -24.55
N ILE A 154 7.69 20.61 -23.25
CA ILE A 154 6.74 20.82 -22.16
C ILE A 154 7.38 21.52 -20.90
N LEU A 155 8.60 22.11 -20.88
CA LEU A 155 9.01 23.18 -19.87
C LEU A 155 9.59 24.53 -20.41
N TYR A 156 9.59 24.74 -21.74
CA TYR A 156 8.97 25.99 -22.43
C TYR A 156 6.06 26.18 -23.25
N LYS A 157 5.11 25.16 -23.23
CA LYS A 157 3.68 25.14 -22.90
C LYS A 157 3.38 24.89 -21.39
N ALA A 158 4.38 24.64 -20.55
CA ALA A 158 4.34 24.17 -19.13
C ALA A 158 3.42 24.96 -18.21
N GLU A 159 3.26 26.19 -18.59
CA GLU A 159 3.49 27.41 -17.84
C GLU A 159 3.33 28.29 -19.06
N ALA A 160 2.14 28.85 -19.30
CA ALA A 160 1.54 28.56 -20.60
C ALA A 160 2.35 28.94 -21.87
N SER A 161 3.29 29.91 -21.97
CA SER A 161 3.46 31.21 -21.28
C SER A 161 4.39 31.53 -20.08
N ILE A 162 4.43 30.93 -18.89
CA ILE A 162 5.60 31.17 -18.00
C ILE A 162 6.92 30.64 -18.66
N PHE A 163 6.82 29.93 -19.81
CA PHE A 163 7.68 30.13 -21.01
C PHE A 163 7.78 31.66 -21.41
N ASP A 164 6.87 32.22 -22.26
CA ASP A 164 6.65 33.70 -22.43
C ASP A 164 5.16 34.21 -22.25
N LYS A 165 4.91 35.18 -21.33
CA LYS A 165 3.93 35.17 -20.17
C LYS A 165 2.41 35.35 -20.45
N ASP A 166 1.44 34.87 -19.64
CA ASP A 166 1.44 34.21 -18.28
C ASP A 166 0.23 33.21 -18.03
N SER A 167 0.10 32.59 -16.83
CA SER A 167 -1.11 31.92 -16.20
C SER A 167 -1.63 30.47 -16.54
N ASP A 168 -2.60 30.02 -15.71
CA ASP A 168 -3.09 28.68 -15.23
C ASP A 168 -3.63 27.53 -16.14
N ASP A 169 -3.58 26.30 -15.58
CA ASP A 169 -4.58 25.18 -15.60
C ASP A 169 -4.22 24.16 -14.47
N LEU A 170 -5.10 23.38 -13.81
CA LEU A 170 -4.67 22.45 -12.73
C LEU A 170 -3.74 21.32 -13.22
N SER A 171 -3.72 20.94 -14.51
CA SER A 171 -2.71 20.03 -15.06
C SER A 171 -1.53 20.73 -15.71
N ARG A 172 -1.59 22.05 -15.94
CA ARG A 172 -0.45 22.97 -16.11
C ARG A 172 -0.24 23.84 -14.85
N VAL A 173 -0.49 23.22 -13.69
CA VAL A 173 -0.18 23.59 -12.31
C VAL A 173 0.07 22.30 -11.49
N GLU A 174 -0.33 21.11 -11.95
CA GLU A 174 0.28 19.83 -11.54
C GLU A 174 1.39 19.40 -12.49
N ALA A 175 1.28 19.68 -13.80
CA ALA A 175 2.47 19.79 -14.63
C ALA A 175 3.09 21.16 -14.39
N GLY A 176 2.37 22.28 -14.39
CA GLY A 176 2.94 23.62 -14.11
C GLY A 176 3.51 23.86 -12.72
N ALA A 177 3.20 23.00 -11.75
CA ALA A 177 3.88 22.94 -10.46
C ALA A 177 4.50 21.56 -10.16
N LEU A 178 4.50 20.63 -11.13
CA LEU A 178 5.66 19.77 -11.32
C LEU A 178 6.78 20.60 -11.93
N PHE A 179 6.50 21.50 -12.87
CA PHE A 179 7.38 22.52 -13.41
C PHE A 179 7.68 23.53 -12.32
N ASP A 180 6.78 24.20 -11.63
CA ASP A 180 7.20 24.93 -10.41
C ASP A 180 7.89 24.06 -9.35
N ASP A 181 7.74 22.71 -9.30
CA ASP A 181 8.62 21.81 -8.52
C ASP A 181 9.90 21.29 -9.24
N LEU A 182 10.12 21.55 -10.53
CA LEU A 182 11.23 21.06 -11.38
C LEU A 182 11.98 22.21 -12.07
N LYS A 183 11.31 23.29 -12.43
CA LYS A 183 11.76 24.66 -12.19
C LYS A 183 12.26 24.79 -10.76
N ARG A 184 11.49 24.63 -9.66
CA ARG A 184 12.12 24.65 -8.30
C ARG A 184 13.29 23.70 -8.17
N VAL A 185 13.12 22.41 -8.43
CA VAL A 185 14.19 21.45 -8.12
C VAL A 185 15.32 21.48 -9.15
N PHE A 186 15.04 21.48 -10.46
CA PHE A 186 16.05 21.42 -11.52
C PHE A 186 16.50 22.79 -12.05
N VAL A 187 15.89 23.92 -11.63
CA VAL A 187 16.24 25.29 -12.08
C VAL A 187 16.42 26.32 -10.93
N ASP A 188 15.50 26.47 -9.97
CA ASP A 188 15.58 27.50 -8.91
C ASP A 188 16.50 27.09 -7.74
N PHE A 189 16.51 25.80 -7.39
CA PHE A 189 17.32 25.19 -6.33
C PHE A 189 18.41 24.24 -6.85
N ASP A 190 18.43 24.04 -8.16
CA ASP A 190 19.55 23.46 -8.89
C ASP A 190 19.82 21.98 -8.54
N LEU A 191 19.14 21.08 -9.26
CA LEU A 191 19.29 19.61 -9.21
C LEU A 191 19.39 18.97 -10.60
N GLY A 192 18.98 19.65 -11.68
CA GLY A 192 19.23 19.20 -13.05
C GLY A 192 20.72 19.22 -13.35
N SER A 193 21.38 20.30 -12.91
CA SER A 193 22.83 20.44 -12.78
C SER A 193 23.55 19.29 -12.07
N PHE A 194 22.85 18.47 -11.28
CA PHE A 194 23.42 17.32 -10.58
C PHE A 194 23.18 15.96 -11.30
N VAL A 195 22.39 15.90 -12.38
CA VAL A 195 22.17 14.69 -13.20
C VAL A 195 22.15 14.92 -14.72
N GLU A 196 22.50 16.12 -15.18
CA GLU A 196 22.29 16.69 -16.52
C GLU A 196 22.66 15.78 -17.71
N GLU A 197 23.66 14.92 -17.56
CA GLU A 197 24.26 14.19 -18.70
C GLU A 197 23.85 12.73 -18.80
N ASN A 198 23.56 12.08 -17.67
CA ASN A 198 23.14 10.69 -17.67
C ASN A 198 21.61 10.66 -17.76
N VAL A 199 21.07 10.37 -18.93
CA VAL A 199 19.61 10.23 -19.14
C VAL A 199 19.01 9.21 -18.14
N ASP A 200 19.77 8.18 -17.78
CA ASP A 200 19.40 7.20 -16.76
C ASP A 200 19.53 7.68 -15.30
N ALA A 201 20.31 8.74 -15.05
CA ALA A 201 20.34 9.45 -13.76
C ALA A 201 19.35 10.62 -13.67
N TRP A 202 18.97 11.27 -14.79
CA TRP A 202 17.73 12.02 -14.81
C TRP A 202 16.55 11.07 -14.51
N TYR A 203 16.46 9.92 -15.21
CA TYR A 203 15.51 8.85 -14.85
C TYR A 203 15.67 8.48 -13.37
N GLU A 204 16.87 8.45 -12.78
CA GLU A 204 17.08 8.11 -11.37
C GLU A 204 16.62 9.19 -10.40
N ILE A 205 17.14 10.43 -10.44
CA ILE A 205 16.70 11.48 -9.52
C ILE A 205 15.20 11.75 -9.67
N CYS A 206 14.63 11.59 -10.86
CA CYS A 206 13.17 11.68 -11.01
C CYS A 206 12.40 10.42 -10.63
N ARG A 207 13.03 9.24 -10.54
CA ARG A 207 12.47 8.11 -9.77
C ARG A 207 12.51 8.45 -8.29
N LYS A 208 13.63 8.97 -7.75
CA LYS A 208 13.77 9.41 -6.36
C LYS A 208 12.77 10.51 -5.97
N ILE A 209 12.56 11.53 -6.81
CA ILE A 209 11.54 12.58 -6.63
C ILE A 209 10.13 12.01 -6.76
N ARG A 210 9.91 11.06 -7.67
CA ARG A 210 8.64 10.32 -7.72
C ARG A 210 8.34 9.62 -6.41
N LEU A 211 9.33 9.06 -5.71
CA LEU A 211 9.10 8.49 -4.36
C LEU A 211 8.45 9.50 -3.39
N PHE A 212 8.79 10.80 -3.46
CA PHE A 212 8.16 11.82 -2.63
C PHE A 212 6.71 12.12 -3.03
N TYR A 213 6.40 12.12 -4.33
CA TYR A 213 5.00 12.21 -4.78
C TYR A 213 4.22 10.91 -4.54
N ASP A 214 4.86 9.73 -4.57
CA ASP A 214 4.28 8.42 -4.26
C ASP A 214 4.00 8.27 -2.74
N LEU A 215 4.75 8.98 -1.89
CA LEU A 215 4.39 9.24 -0.49
C LEU A 215 3.20 10.21 -0.34
N GLY A 216 2.73 10.83 -1.43
CA GLY A 216 1.59 11.75 -1.42
C GLY A 216 1.94 13.19 -1.05
N CYS A 217 3.20 13.63 -1.22
CA CYS A 217 3.52 15.05 -1.17
C CYS A 217 2.87 15.81 -2.34
N GLU A 218 2.40 17.01 -2.07
CA GLU A 218 1.69 17.86 -3.03
C GLU A 218 2.67 18.57 -3.98
N LYS A 219 2.42 18.47 -5.29
CA LYS A 219 3.21 19.16 -6.32
C LYS A 219 3.00 20.67 -6.22
N GLY A 220 4.06 21.44 -6.44
CA GLY A 220 4.09 22.89 -6.28
C GLY A 220 4.23 23.36 -4.84
N LYS A 221 4.35 22.42 -3.88
CA LYS A 221 4.53 22.72 -2.46
C LYS A 221 5.86 22.21 -1.91
N ILE A 222 6.45 21.19 -2.55
CA ILE A 222 7.64 20.53 -2.01
C ILE A 222 8.91 20.77 -2.82
N GLY A 223 8.86 21.41 -3.99
CA GLY A 223 10.06 21.71 -4.79
C GLY A 223 11.06 22.60 -4.04
N GLU A 224 10.56 23.55 -3.24
CA GLU A 224 11.41 24.37 -2.36
C GLU A 224 12.10 23.55 -1.26
N LEU A 225 11.43 22.51 -0.76
CA LEU A 225 11.99 21.62 0.27
C LEU A 225 12.96 20.62 -0.35
N MET A 226 12.57 19.94 -1.44
CA MET A 226 13.42 19.05 -2.24
C MET A 226 14.70 19.74 -2.70
N GLY A 227 14.59 21.01 -3.07
CA GLY A 227 15.72 21.87 -3.40
C GLY A 227 16.65 22.15 -2.22
N ARG A 228 16.11 22.62 -1.09
CA ARG A 228 16.90 22.81 0.15
C ARG A 228 17.60 21.52 0.60
N SER A 229 16.94 20.38 0.40
CA SER A 229 17.38 19.06 0.82
C SER A 229 18.00 18.23 -0.30
N ARG A 230 18.56 18.87 -1.34
CA ARG A 230 19.05 18.20 -2.56
C ARG A 230 19.90 16.96 -2.32
N ASN A 231 20.76 16.97 -1.29
CA ASN A 231 21.63 15.86 -0.87
C ASN A 231 20.90 14.51 -0.78
N ILE A 232 19.61 14.49 -0.43
CA ILE A 232 18.73 13.31 -0.43
C ILE A 232 18.77 12.58 -1.78
N PHE A 233 18.68 13.32 -2.88
CA PHE A 233 18.62 12.78 -4.23
C PHE A 233 20.00 12.37 -4.78
N LEU A 234 21.07 12.83 -4.11
CA LEU A 234 22.46 12.73 -4.55
C LEU A 234 23.22 11.62 -3.82
N GLU A 235 23.28 11.69 -2.49
CA GLU A 235 24.10 10.83 -1.63
C GLU A 235 23.49 9.43 -1.45
N TYR A 236 22.18 9.31 -1.62
CA TYR A 236 21.42 8.09 -1.35
C TYR A 236 20.91 7.48 -2.65
N SER A 237 21.09 6.16 -2.81
CA SER A 237 20.49 5.42 -3.92
C SER A 237 18.97 5.32 -3.75
N GLU A 238 18.27 5.04 -4.85
CA GLU A 238 16.83 4.80 -4.86
C GLU A 238 16.43 3.72 -3.83
N GLU A 239 17.22 2.65 -3.70
CA GLU A 239 17.02 1.59 -2.70
C GLU A 239 17.21 2.05 -1.25
N VAL A 240 18.16 2.95 -0.97
CA VAL A 240 18.37 3.49 0.38
C VAL A 240 17.23 4.44 0.74
N LEU A 241 16.79 5.29 -0.20
CA LEU A 241 15.62 6.14 0.01
C LEU A 241 14.36 5.31 0.28
N VAL A 242 14.08 4.27 -0.52
CA VAL A 242 12.95 3.36 -0.28
C VAL A 242 13.05 2.71 1.10
N ARG A 243 14.20 2.13 1.50
CA ARG A 243 14.36 1.55 2.85
C ARG A 243 14.11 2.56 3.98
N LYS A 244 14.58 3.80 3.82
CA LYS A 244 14.36 4.88 4.80
C LYS A 244 12.90 5.34 4.83
N MET A 245 12.24 5.44 3.68
CA MET A 245 10.82 5.77 3.58
C MET A 245 9.94 4.67 4.18
N ASP A 246 10.25 3.39 3.92
CA ASP A 246 9.57 2.23 4.52
C ASP A 246 9.78 2.14 6.04
N PHE A 247 10.96 2.53 6.53
CA PHE A 247 11.20 2.69 7.97
C PHE A 247 10.18 3.65 8.59
N PHE A 248 10.04 4.87 8.05
CA PHE A 248 9.09 5.84 8.61
C PHE A 248 7.63 5.50 8.29
N CYS A 249 7.33 4.84 7.15
CA CYS A 249 5.96 4.39 6.85
C CYS A 249 5.43 3.38 7.88
N ARG A 250 6.32 2.58 8.48
CA ARG A 250 5.96 1.67 9.58
C ARG A 250 5.50 2.38 10.86
N LEU A 251 5.69 3.70 11.00
CA LEU A 251 5.06 4.52 12.07
C LEU A 251 3.55 4.73 11.87
N ASN A 252 2.99 4.49 10.68
CA ASN A 252 1.56 4.67 10.36
C ASN A 252 1.05 6.12 10.51
N VAL A 253 1.94 7.10 10.45
CA VAL A 253 1.59 8.53 10.32
C VAL A 253 1.26 8.87 8.86
N ARG A 254 0.74 10.08 8.60
CA ARG A 254 0.42 10.55 7.23
C ARG A 254 1.66 10.48 6.32
N LYS A 255 1.62 9.67 5.25
CA LYS A 255 2.75 9.48 4.31
C LYS A 255 3.34 10.79 3.75
N ALA A 256 2.49 11.75 3.36
CA ALA A 256 2.95 13.06 2.90
C ALA A 256 3.80 13.79 3.96
N GLY A 257 3.44 13.62 5.24
CA GLY A 257 4.22 14.13 6.36
C GLY A 257 5.60 13.49 6.47
N ILE A 258 5.75 12.22 6.09
CA ILE A 258 7.04 11.49 6.07
C ILE A 258 7.94 12.03 4.96
N GLY A 259 7.37 12.21 3.76
CA GLY A 259 8.10 12.86 2.67
C GLY A 259 8.61 14.22 3.11
N LEU A 260 7.71 15.07 3.64
CA LEU A 260 8.07 16.35 4.24
C LEU A 260 9.15 16.22 5.33
N LEU A 261 9.05 15.29 6.30
CA LEU A 261 10.06 15.12 7.35
C LEU A 261 11.44 14.80 6.77
N LEU A 262 11.52 13.94 5.75
CA LEU A 262 12.81 13.60 5.15
C LEU A 262 13.44 14.81 4.44
N LEU A 263 12.63 15.64 3.76
CA LEU A 263 13.10 16.89 3.15
C LEU A 263 13.47 17.97 4.21
N GLU A 264 12.69 18.08 5.29
CA GLU A 264 12.91 19.04 6.38
C GLU A 264 14.10 18.68 7.27
N CYS A 265 14.47 17.40 7.37
CA CYS A 265 15.48 16.86 8.29
C CYS A 265 16.35 15.79 7.60
N PRO A 266 17.14 16.16 6.57
CA PRO A 266 17.89 15.20 5.74
C PRO A 266 18.94 14.38 6.52
N GLU A 267 19.44 14.87 7.67
CA GLU A 267 20.40 14.14 8.50
C GLU A 267 19.90 12.75 8.94
N ILE A 268 18.58 12.57 9.02
CA ILE A 268 17.91 11.28 9.31
C ILE A 268 18.37 10.15 8.37
N LEU A 269 18.70 10.47 7.12
CA LEU A 269 19.15 9.49 6.15
C LEU A 269 20.56 8.96 6.45
N SER A 270 21.42 9.75 7.09
CA SER A 270 22.79 9.36 7.45
C SER A 270 22.87 8.39 8.63
N PHE A 271 21.88 8.41 9.54
CA PHE A 271 21.91 7.61 10.76
C PHE A 271 21.74 6.11 10.45
N ASP A 272 22.42 5.25 11.18
CA ASP A 272 22.12 3.81 11.12
C ASP A 272 20.75 3.56 11.78
N LEU A 273 19.78 3.15 10.96
CA LEU A 273 18.42 2.84 11.38
C LEU A 273 18.14 1.32 11.39
N GLU A 274 19.18 0.49 11.22
CA GLU A 274 19.06 -0.97 11.11
C GLU A 274 19.80 -1.69 12.25
N ALA A 275 21.09 -1.40 12.48
CA ALA A 275 21.94 -2.17 13.40
C ALA A 275 21.93 -1.78 14.90
N PRO A 276 21.79 -0.49 15.30
CA PRO A 276 21.92 -0.11 16.70
C PRO A 276 20.88 -0.77 17.62
N VAL A 277 21.26 -0.99 18.87
CA VAL A 277 20.36 -1.47 19.93
C VAL A 277 19.92 -0.29 20.77
N ILE A 278 18.61 -0.08 20.87
CA ILE A 278 18.00 0.96 21.70
C ILE A 278 17.51 0.37 23.02
N SER A 279 17.80 1.02 24.14
CA SER A 279 17.05 0.84 25.39
C SER A 279 15.77 1.67 25.26
N VAL A 280 14.59 1.06 25.36
CA VAL A 280 13.34 1.76 25.06
C VAL A 280 13.08 2.88 26.07
N MET A 281 13.34 2.65 27.36
CA MET A 281 13.19 3.72 28.36
C MET A 281 14.32 4.75 28.30
N GLY A 282 15.54 4.36 27.91
CA GLY A 282 16.62 5.30 27.64
C GLY A 282 16.31 6.23 26.48
N PHE A 283 15.86 5.67 25.36
CA PHE A 283 15.51 6.39 24.14
C PHE A 283 14.36 7.38 24.37
N LEU A 284 13.31 6.98 25.09
CA LEU A 284 12.21 7.91 25.45
C LEU A 284 12.69 9.06 26.35
N LYS A 285 13.57 8.82 27.32
CA LYS A 285 14.17 9.88 28.15
C LYS A 285 15.06 10.81 27.31
N HIS A 286 15.85 10.24 26.39
CA HIS A 286 16.73 10.98 25.47
C HIS A 286 15.91 11.94 24.59
N PHE A 287 14.77 11.48 24.05
CA PHE A 287 13.76 12.30 23.36
C PHE A 287 12.91 13.20 24.28
N GLY A 288 13.30 13.42 25.54
CA GLY A 288 12.68 14.39 26.43
C GLY A 288 11.30 13.97 27.00
N LEU A 289 10.95 12.68 27.00
CA LEU A 289 9.68 12.22 27.57
C LEU A 289 9.62 12.42 29.09
N GLY A 290 8.99 13.52 29.53
CA GLY A 290 8.94 13.94 30.93
C GLY A 290 8.54 12.83 31.92
N LEU A 291 9.19 12.84 33.09
CA LEU A 291 9.25 11.72 34.04
C LEU A 291 7.89 11.08 34.38
N GLN A 292 6.83 11.88 34.55
CA GLN A 292 5.50 11.33 34.87
C GLN A 292 4.84 10.62 33.67
N LYS A 293 5.00 11.15 32.45
CA LYS A 293 4.54 10.47 31.23
C LYS A 293 5.35 9.18 31.00
N SER A 294 6.67 9.24 31.17
CA SER A 294 7.55 8.06 31.17
C SER A 294 7.10 6.97 32.16
N LYS A 295 6.77 7.33 33.41
CA LYS A 295 6.22 6.39 34.41
C LYS A 295 4.86 5.80 34.01
N SER A 296 3.98 6.59 33.39
CA SER A 296 2.68 6.07 32.93
C SER A 296 2.84 5.12 31.75
N VAL A 297 3.69 5.46 30.77
CA VAL A 297 4.01 4.62 29.61
C VAL A 297 4.60 3.28 30.06
N ALA A 298 5.58 3.29 30.98
CA ALA A 298 6.16 2.07 31.52
C ALA A 298 5.15 1.16 32.25
N ARG A 299 4.12 1.74 32.88
CA ARG A 299 3.03 0.99 33.53
C ARG A 299 1.98 0.46 32.55
N MET A 300 1.72 1.18 31.45
CA MET A 300 0.70 0.83 30.46
C MET A 300 1.20 -0.20 29.45
N TYR A 301 2.46 -0.10 29.02
CA TYR A 301 3.04 -0.90 27.95
C TYR A 301 4.32 -1.66 28.39
N PRO A 302 4.29 -2.41 29.52
CA PRO A 302 5.48 -3.02 30.10
C PRO A 302 6.15 -4.06 29.18
N TYR A 303 5.40 -4.64 28.24
CA TYR A 303 5.90 -5.61 27.25
C TYR A 303 6.81 -4.99 26.17
N VAL A 304 6.80 -3.66 26.01
CA VAL A 304 7.64 -2.93 25.05
C VAL A 304 9.00 -2.53 25.65
N LEU A 305 9.15 -2.59 26.98
CA LEU A 305 10.34 -2.13 27.68
C LEU A 305 11.52 -3.12 27.56
N GLY A 306 12.72 -2.71 27.96
CA GLY A 306 13.94 -3.45 27.68
C GLY A 306 14.59 -2.93 26.39
N ARG A 307 15.43 -3.75 25.77
CA ARG A 307 16.09 -3.43 24.49
C ARG A 307 15.24 -3.73 23.26
N ASN A 308 15.55 -3.12 22.13
CA ASN A 308 15.13 -3.59 20.81
C ASN A 308 16.14 -3.10 19.75
N LYS A 309 16.08 -3.60 18.52
CA LYS A 309 16.86 -3.06 17.39
C LYS A 309 16.24 -1.77 16.88
N MET A 310 17.07 -0.83 16.45
CA MET A 310 16.68 0.41 15.80
C MET A 310 15.75 0.15 14.61
N ALA A 311 16.00 -0.92 13.84
CA ALA A 311 15.13 -1.42 12.75
C ALA A 311 13.64 -1.54 13.12
N ASN A 312 13.32 -1.77 14.39
CA ASN A 312 11.97 -1.98 14.92
C ASN A 312 11.37 -0.75 15.62
N LEU A 313 12.15 0.33 15.81
CA LEU A 313 11.72 1.58 16.44
C LEU A 313 10.35 2.11 15.95
N PRO A 314 10.00 2.05 14.64
CA PRO A 314 8.69 2.47 14.16
C PRO A 314 7.52 1.70 14.79
N HIS A 315 7.70 0.39 14.98
CA HIS A 315 6.70 -0.48 15.60
C HIS A 315 6.74 -0.40 17.13
N VAL A 316 7.92 -0.20 17.74
CA VAL A 316 8.04 0.15 19.18
C VAL A 316 7.20 1.39 19.49
N MET A 317 7.36 2.47 18.71
CA MET A 317 6.62 3.72 18.96
C MET A 317 5.11 3.59 18.71
N ARG A 318 4.66 2.69 17.83
CA ARG A 318 3.23 2.34 17.70
C ARG A 318 2.73 1.46 18.85
N ALA A 319 3.53 0.48 19.29
CA ALA A 319 3.19 -0.40 20.41
C ALA A 319 3.05 0.34 21.75
N LEU A 320 3.69 1.51 21.88
CA LEU A 320 3.61 2.44 23.02
C LEU A 320 2.48 3.49 22.90
N ASP A 321 1.74 3.54 21.80
CA ASP A 321 0.90 4.69 21.40
C ASP A 321 1.64 6.05 21.51
N LEU A 322 2.86 6.10 20.98
CA LEU A 322 3.71 7.30 20.97
C LEU A 322 4.14 7.73 19.56
N HIS A 323 3.77 6.98 18.52
CA HIS A 323 4.15 7.22 17.12
C HIS A 323 3.92 8.66 16.63
N GLU A 324 2.72 9.22 16.78
CA GLU A 324 2.44 10.63 16.39
C GLU A 324 3.20 11.65 17.27
N TRP A 325 3.35 11.40 18.58
CA TRP A 325 4.17 12.25 19.45
C TRP A 325 5.64 12.24 19.02
N PHE A 326 6.21 11.06 18.80
CA PHE A 326 7.59 10.85 18.38
C PHE A 326 7.87 11.49 17.01
N PHE A 327 6.93 11.32 16.08
CA PHE A 327 6.99 11.96 14.77
C PHE A 327 6.94 13.49 14.86
N GLY A 328 6.07 14.03 15.71
CA GLY A 328 6.04 15.45 16.05
C GLY A 328 7.35 15.94 16.69
N MET A 329 7.99 15.17 17.57
CA MET A 329 9.29 15.52 18.15
C MET A 329 10.39 15.62 17.08
N MET A 330 10.43 14.68 16.12
CA MET A 330 11.39 14.73 15.01
C MET A 330 11.20 15.97 14.13
N LYS A 331 9.96 16.29 13.73
CA LYS A 331 9.62 17.52 12.99
C LYS A 331 9.97 18.79 13.78
N ASN A 332 9.79 18.78 15.10
CA ASN A 332 10.16 19.89 15.99
C ASN A 332 11.67 19.95 16.30
N GLY A 333 12.53 19.56 15.35
CA GLY A 333 13.99 19.69 15.44
C GLY A 333 14.73 18.61 16.24
N ASN A 334 14.03 17.68 16.91
CA ASN A 334 14.69 16.65 17.74
C ASN A 334 15.17 15.43 16.95
N HIS A 335 15.15 15.49 15.61
CA HIS A 335 15.59 14.38 14.74
C HIS A 335 17.03 13.91 15.02
N ARG A 336 17.94 14.80 15.44
CA ARG A 336 19.36 14.46 15.74
C ARG A 336 19.52 13.47 16.89
N LEU A 337 18.50 13.34 17.74
CA LEU A 337 18.44 12.38 18.84
C LEU A 337 18.25 10.93 18.34
N LEU A 338 17.93 10.70 17.05
CA LEU A 338 18.03 9.37 16.43
C LEU A 338 19.49 8.90 16.33
N GLY A 339 20.34 9.69 15.68
CA GLY A 339 21.73 9.33 15.40
C GLY A 339 22.67 9.44 16.60
N ASN A 340 22.37 10.37 17.52
CA ASN A 340 23.16 10.58 18.73
C ASN A 340 22.77 9.64 19.89
N TYR A 341 21.81 8.73 19.69
CA TYR A 341 21.43 7.78 20.73
C TYR A 341 22.50 6.69 20.91
N VAL A 342 23.04 6.61 22.12
CA VAL A 342 23.98 5.57 22.56
C VAL A 342 23.51 5.06 23.93
N LEU A 343 23.66 3.75 24.18
CA LEU A 343 23.40 3.17 25.50
C LEU A 343 24.36 3.78 26.54
N SER A 344 23.83 4.18 27.69
CA SER A 344 24.58 4.84 28.77
C SER A 344 25.68 3.93 29.36
N HIS A 345 25.47 2.63 29.30
CA HIS A 345 26.44 1.57 29.60
C HIS A 345 26.06 0.29 28.82
N PRO A 346 27.00 -0.67 28.61
CA PRO A 346 26.75 -1.90 27.86
C PRO A 346 25.60 -2.76 28.38
N ASP A 347 25.16 -2.53 29.61
CA ASP A 347 24.11 -3.27 30.34
C ASP A 347 22.78 -2.49 30.54
N GLU A 348 22.63 -1.29 29.97
CA GLU A 348 21.39 -0.49 30.12
C GLU A 348 20.16 -1.26 29.60
N ASP A 349 19.10 -1.37 30.41
CA ASP A 349 17.87 -2.14 30.11
C ASP A 349 18.15 -3.60 29.66
N LEU A 350 19.22 -4.26 30.15
CA LEU A 350 19.34 -5.72 30.10
C LEU A 350 18.36 -6.40 31.09
N ASP A 351 17.71 -7.46 30.61
CA ASP A 351 16.84 -8.35 31.40
C ASP A 351 17.50 -9.74 31.49
N GLU A 352 17.79 -10.20 32.71
CA GLU A 352 18.48 -11.47 32.97
C GLU A 352 17.59 -12.69 32.66
N ASP A 353 16.28 -12.60 32.93
CA ASP A 353 15.34 -13.67 32.59
C ASP A 353 15.21 -13.82 31.06
N TYR A 354 15.31 -12.72 30.31
CA TYR A 354 15.41 -12.72 28.85
C TYR A 354 16.72 -13.39 28.38
N ARG A 355 17.87 -13.08 29.00
CA ARG A 355 19.15 -13.74 28.67
C ARG A 355 19.09 -15.24 28.90
N VAL A 356 18.64 -15.67 30.08
CA VAL A 356 18.44 -17.09 30.42
C VAL A 356 17.38 -17.75 29.52
N GLY A 357 16.37 -17.00 29.07
CA GLY A 357 15.41 -17.42 28.05
C GLY A 357 16.08 -17.68 26.69
N LEU A 358 16.96 -16.80 26.25
CA LEU A 358 17.70 -16.92 25.00
C LEU A 358 18.66 -18.12 24.99
N GLU A 359 19.35 -18.38 26.10
CA GLU A 359 20.20 -19.57 26.28
C GLU A 359 19.40 -20.88 26.21
N LYS A 360 18.20 -20.91 26.81
CA LYS A 360 17.25 -22.04 26.68
C LYS A 360 16.75 -22.24 25.25
N ILE A 361 16.62 -21.16 24.47
CA ILE A 361 16.26 -21.26 23.05
C ILE A 361 17.43 -21.83 22.23
N GLN A 362 18.66 -21.35 22.45
CA GLN A 362 19.86 -21.80 21.75
C GLN A 362 20.17 -23.28 22.00
N SER A 363 19.97 -23.75 23.24
CA SER A 363 20.12 -25.16 23.65
C SER A 363 18.93 -26.07 23.30
N SER A 364 17.86 -25.52 22.71
CA SER A 364 16.68 -26.29 22.32
C SER A 364 16.91 -27.14 21.05
N ARG A 365 15.98 -28.06 20.77
CA ARG A 365 15.99 -28.87 19.52
C ARG A 365 15.74 -28.05 18.24
N THR A 366 15.13 -26.87 18.33
CA THR A 366 14.69 -26.07 17.17
C THR A 366 14.98 -24.58 17.33
N PRO A 367 16.24 -24.18 17.55
CA PRO A 367 16.61 -22.82 17.89
C PRO A 367 16.19 -21.83 16.80
N ALA A 368 16.52 -22.09 15.53
CA ALA A 368 16.22 -21.20 14.41
C ALA A 368 14.70 -20.90 14.24
N HIS A 369 13.83 -21.90 14.43
CA HIS A 369 12.38 -21.68 14.37
C HIS A 369 11.90 -20.79 15.51
N THR A 370 12.37 -21.05 16.74
CA THR A 370 11.97 -20.29 17.92
C THR A 370 12.53 -18.87 17.91
N ILE A 371 13.77 -18.67 17.47
CA ILE A 371 14.37 -17.36 17.19
C ILE A 371 13.56 -16.60 16.12
N ASN A 372 13.08 -17.26 15.07
CA ASN A 372 12.24 -16.58 14.06
C ASN A 372 10.85 -16.18 14.58
N LYS A 373 10.30 -16.87 15.58
CA LYS A 373 9.11 -16.39 16.32
C LYS A 373 9.44 -15.19 17.23
N LEU A 374 10.60 -15.21 17.90
CA LEU A 374 11.05 -14.12 18.77
C LEU A 374 11.36 -12.84 17.95
N ASN A 375 12.01 -12.99 16.80
CA ASN A 375 12.24 -11.91 15.83
C ASN A 375 10.92 -11.26 15.36
N PHE A 376 9.83 -12.03 15.20
CA PHE A 376 8.51 -11.47 14.90
C PHE A 376 7.98 -10.61 16.06
N LEU A 377 8.08 -11.09 17.32
CA LEU A 377 7.65 -10.32 18.50
C LEU A 377 8.42 -8.98 18.60
N HIS A 378 9.76 -9.01 18.46
CA HIS A 378 10.56 -7.79 18.40
C HIS A 378 10.19 -6.90 17.20
N GLY A 379 9.90 -7.52 16.05
CA GLY A 379 9.44 -6.88 14.83
C GLY A 379 8.15 -6.09 15.00
N ILE A 380 7.18 -6.58 15.79
CA ILE A 380 5.95 -5.83 16.14
C ILE A 380 6.11 -4.93 17.39
N GLY A 381 7.33 -4.78 17.90
CA GLY A 381 7.68 -3.78 18.92
C GLY A 381 7.87 -4.30 20.36
N TYR A 382 7.86 -5.62 20.61
CA TYR A 382 8.18 -6.14 21.96
C TYR A 382 9.65 -5.98 22.30
N GLY A 383 9.96 -5.61 23.54
CA GLY A 383 11.35 -5.46 23.99
C GLY A 383 12.00 -6.78 24.44
N GLU A 384 13.31 -6.74 24.66
CA GLU A 384 14.10 -7.81 25.27
C GLU A 384 13.80 -7.86 26.78
N ASN A 385 12.75 -8.59 27.16
CA ASN A 385 12.28 -8.70 28.54
C ASN A 385 11.56 -10.04 28.85
N LEU A 386 11.35 -10.32 30.13
CA LEU A 386 10.63 -11.51 30.65
C LEU A 386 9.19 -11.68 30.09
N LEU A 387 8.46 -10.60 29.81
CA LEU A 387 7.09 -10.69 29.27
C LEU A 387 7.11 -11.18 27.83
N THR A 388 8.09 -10.75 27.03
CA THR A 388 8.31 -11.24 25.66
C THR A 388 8.60 -12.74 25.63
N MET A 389 9.40 -13.25 26.57
CA MET A 389 9.62 -14.69 26.73
C MET A 389 8.34 -15.44 27.10
N LYS A 390 7.54 -14.92 28.06
CA LYS A 390 6.23 -15.49 28.43
C LYS A 390 5.24 -15.51 27.26
N VAL A 391 5.27 -14.51 26.38
CA VAL A 391 4.47 -14.50 25.13
C VAL A 391 5.00 -15.53 24.13
N LEU A 392 6.32 -15.65 23.97
CA LEU A 392 6.98 -16.59 23.05
C LEU A 392 6.63 -18.07 23.32
N GLU A 393 6.54 -18.45 24.60
CA GLU A 393 6.08 -19.77 25.07
C GLU A 393 4.67 -20.11 24.57
N HIS A 394 3.81 -19.10 24.42
CA HIS A 394 2.38 -19.25 24.18
C HIS A 394 1.95 -19.02 22.71
N VAL A 395 2.85 -18.56 21.83
CA VAL A 395 2.60 -18.43 20.38
C VAL A 395 3.07 -19.65 19.58
N HIS A 396 2.28 -20.07 18.59
CA HIS A 396 2.50 -21.29 17.80
C HIS A 396 2.33 -21.03 16.29
N GLY A 397 3.16 -21.65 15.47
CA GLY A 397 3.24 -21.42 14.02
C GLY A 397 4.56 -20.79 13.60
N THR A 398 4.78 -20.63 12.30
CA THR A 398 5.95 -19.93 11.75
C THR A 398 5.85 -18.41 11.90
N SER A 399 6.99 -17.72 11.76
CA SER A 399 7.06 -16.25 11.76
C SER A 399 6.10 -15.61 10.74
N SER A 400 5.99 -16.21 9.54
CA SER A 400 5.08 -15.75 8.48
C SER A 400 3.60 -15.92 8.85
N GLU A 401 3.21 -17.05 9.43
CA GLU A 401 1.83 -17.27 9.91
C GLU A 401 1.45 -16.31 11.04
N LEU A 402 2.38 -16.01 11.94
CA LEU A 402 2.14 -15.05 13.03
C LEU A 402 1.94 -13.63 12.47
N GLN A 403 2.74 -13.24 11.46
CA GLN A 403 2.59 -11.97 10.75
C GLN A 403 1.28 -11.88 9.96
N GLU A 404 0.86 -12.96 9.29
CA GLU A 404 -0.42 -13.06 8.58
C GLU A 404 -1.62 -12.86 9.54
N ARG A 405 -1.64 -13.59 10.66
CA ARG A 405 -2.71 -13.48 11.68
C ARG A 405 -2.73 -12.11 12.35
N PHE A 406 -1.57 -11.49 12.55
CA PHE A 406 -1.45 -10.11 13.06
C PHE A 406 -1.98 -9.08 12.04
N ASN A 407 -1.59 -9.21 10.76
CA ASN A 407 -2.05 -8.33 9.69
C ASN A 407 -3.57 -8.46 9.47
N CYS A 408 -4.13 -9.67 9.53
CA CYS A 408 -5.58 -9.92 9.47
C CYS A 408 -6.35 -9.06 10.50
N LEU A 409 -5.87 -8.99 11.75
CA LEU A 409 -6.49 -8.19 12.80
C LEU A 409 -6.33 -6.68 12.56
N LEU A 410 -5.19 -6.21 12.02
CA LEU A 410 -5.02 -4.81 11.60
C LEU A 410 -5.94 -4.44 10.43
N HIS A 411 -6.09 -5.32 9.43
CA HIS A 411 -7.01 -5.10 8.30
C HIS A 411 -8.49 -5.10 8.72
N ALA A 412 -8.83 -5.84 9.78
CA ALA A 412 -10.14 -5.77 10.43
C ALA A 412 -10.36 -4.49 11.28
N GLY A 413 -9.41 -3.55 11.26
CA GLY A 413 -9.54 -2.21 11.87
C GLY A 413 -9.02 -2.09 13.31
N LEU A 414 -8.34 -3.10 13.86
CA LEU A 414 -7.74 -2.99 15.19
C LEU A 414 -6.51 -2.07 15.19
N GLU A 415 -6.45 -1.20 16.20
CA GLU A 415 -5.36 -0.27 16.41
C GLU A 415 -4.10 -0.99 16.92
N PHE A 416 -2.92 -0.59 16.44
CA PHE A 416 -1.67 -1.35 16.64
C PHE A 416 -1.24 -1.42 18.12
N SER A 417 -1.38 -0.33 18.89
CA SER A 417 -1.02 -0.34 20.31
C SER A 417 -1.90 -1.33 21.09
N LYS A 418 -3.20 -1.35 20.76
CA LYS A 418 -4.20 -2.21 21.37
C LYS A 418 -3.99 -3.66 21.00
N LEU A 419 -3.70 -3.96 19.74
CA LEU A 419 -3.40 -5.32 19.30
C LEU A 419 -2.16 -5.90 20.01
N CYS A 420 -1.07 -5.14 20.14
CA CYS A 420 0.09 -5.58 20.92
C CYS A 420 -0.24 -5.72 22.42
N THR A 421 -1.01 -4.78 22.99
CA THR A 421 -1.50 -4.89 24.38
C THR A 421 -2.33 -6.17 24.59
N MET A 422 -3.29 -6.45 23.70
CA MET A 422 -4.11 -7.66 23.70
C MET A 422 -3.27 -8.94 23.63
N ILE A 423 -2.25 -8.98 22.78
CA ILE A 423 -1.36 -10.14 22.62
C ILE A 423 -0.48 -10.32 23.88
N SER A 424 -0.08 -9.23 24.55
CA SER A 424 0.69 -9.32 25.82
C SER A 424 -0.10 -10.02 26.94
N PHE A 425 -1.42 -9.85 26.98
CA PHE A 425 -2.32 -10.54 27.93
C PHE A 425 -2.87 -11.87 27.41
N SER A 426 -2.84 -12.11 26.09
CA SER A 426 -3.53 -13.24 25.45
C SER A 426 -2.85 -13.66 24.13
N ALA A 427 -1.58 -14.05 24.21
CA ALA A 427 -0.77 -14.54 23.10
C ALA A 427 -1.46 -15.59 22.19
N LYS A 428 -2.36 -16.40 22.78
CA LYS A 428 -3.16 -17.43 22.08
C LYS A 428 -4.12 -16.89 21.01
N ILE A 429 -4.33 -15.57 20.93
CA ILE A 429 -5.00 -14.89 19.81
C ILE A 429 -4.26 -15.21 18.48
N LEU A 430 -2.92 -15.18 18.48
CA LEU A 430 -2.10 -15.50 17.31
C LEU A 430 -2.02 -17.00 16.99
N ASN A 431 -2.71 -17.86 17.74
CA ASN A 431 -2.83 -19.30 17.47
C ASN A 431 -4.16 -19.66 16.77
N GLN A 432 -4.99 -18.66 16.44
CA GLN A 432 -6.21 -18.83 15.65
C GLN A 432 -5.88 -18.76 14.15
N LYS A 433 -6.74 -19.34 13.29
CA LYS A 433 -6.62 -19.13 11.84
C LYS A 433 -7.15 -17.74 11.43
N PRO A 434 -6.61 -17.09 10.37
CA PRO A 434 -7.05 -15.75 9.94
C PRO A 434 -8.56 -15.65 9.66
N GLU A 435 -9.14 -16.60 8.92
CA GLU A 435 -10.56 -16.59 8.53
C GLU A 435 -11.49 -16.75 9.75
N ILE A 436 -11.00 -17.42 10.80
CA ILE A 436 -11.70 -17.58 12.07
C ILE A 436 -11.59 -16.31 12.94
N LEU A 437 -10.48 -15.57 12.85
CA LEU A 437 -10.35 -14.25 13.49
C LEU A 437 -11.28 -13.23 12.84
N GLU A 438 -11.28 -13.17 11.49
CA GLU A 438 -12.17 -12.29 10.73
C GLU A 438 -13.65 -12.58 11.04
N ARG A 439 -14.08 -13.85 10.97
CA ARG A 439 -15.45 -14.26 11.35
C ARG A 439 -15.82 -13.86 12.80
N LYS A 440 -14.87 -13.87 13.74
CA LYS A 440 -15.11 -13.45 15.14
C LYS A 440 -15.26 -11.93 15.28
N VAL A 441 -14.51 -11.15 14.49
CA VAL A 441 -14.62 -9.68 14.47
C VAL A 441 -15.90 -9.24 13.75
N ASN A 442 -16.22 -9.84 12.60
CA ASN A 442 -17.46 -9.56 11.87
C ASN A 442 -18.69 -9.89 12.73
N PHE A 443 -18.69 -11.02 13.46
CA PHE A 443 -19.76 -11.33 14.43
C PHE A 443 -19.89 -10.26 15.53
N LEU A 444 -18.77 -9.77 16.07
CA LEU A 444 -18.72 -8.76 17.13
C LEU A 444 -19.32 -7.42 16.67
N ILE A 445 -19.04 -7.00 15.45
CA ILE A 445 -19.52 -5.73 14.90
C ILE A 445 -20.97 -5.87 14.38
N GLN A 446 -21.26 -6.91 13.59
CA GLN A 446 -22.49 -7.02 12.80
C GLN A 446 -23.65 -7.71 13.56
N GLU A 447 -23.40 -8.83 14.24
CA GLU A 447 -24.44 -9.56 14.99
C GLU A 447 -24.53 -9.09 16.46
N MET A 448 -23.39 -8.72 17.09
CA MET A 448 -23.39 -8.28 18.50
C MET A 448 -23.58 -6.77 18.69
N GLY A 449 -23.41 -5.97 17.62
CA GLY A 449 -23.54 -4.50 17.66
C GLY A 449 -22.45 -3.78 18.47
N LEU A 450 -21.29 -4.39 18.68
CA LEU A 450 -20.22 -3.85 19.53
C LEU A 450 -19.11 -3.16 18.72
N SER A 451 -18.54 -2.11 19.31
CA SER A 451 -17.30 -1.49 18.82
C SER A 451 -16.09 -2.40 19.06
N LEU A 452 -15.09 -2.35 18.17
CA LEU A 452 -13.77 -2.98 18.36
C LEU A 452 -13.13 -2.63 19.71
N GLN A 453 -13.42 -1.45 20.27
CA GLN A 453 -12.95 -1.01 21.59
C GLN A 453 -13.38 -1.95 22.74
N TYR A 454 -14.38 -2.80 22.54
CA TYR A 454 -14.73 -3.87 23.50
C TYR A 454 -13.59 -4.89 23.69
N LEU A 455 -12.74 -5.08 22.68
CA LEU A 455 -11.60 -5.99 22.73
C LEU A 455 -10.45 -5.47 23.61
N ASP A 456 -10.36 -4.16 23.87
CA ASP A 456 -9.44 -3.59 24.88
C ASP A 456 -9.78 -4.14 26.28
N VAL A 457 -11.08 -4.31 26.57
CA VAL A 457 -11.59 -4.77 27.88
C VAL A 457 -11.61 -6.30 27.97
N PHE A 458 -11.84 -6.99 26.85
CA PHE A 458 -11.91 -8.46 26.83
C PHE A 458 -11.15 -9.08 25.63
N PRO A 459 -9.80 -9.00 25.59
CA PRO A 459 -8.98 -9.56 24.51
C PRO A 459 -9.22 -11.06 24.28
N ALA A 460 -9.44 -11.79 25.37
CA ALA A 460 -9.66 -13.23 25.38
C ALA A 460 -10.94 -13.67 24.63
N TYR A 461 -11.84 -12.75 24.25
CA TYR A 461 -12.92 -13.00 23.30
C TYR A 461 -12.43 -13.78 22.07
N LEU A 462 -11.34 -13.31 21.44
CA LEU A 462 -10.78 -13.92 20.22
C LEU A 462 -10.23 -15.34 20.44
N CYS A 463 -9.96 -15.74 21.69
CA CYS A 463 -9.49 -17.09 22.03
C CYS A 463 -10.60 -18.14 22.14
N PHE A 464 -11.87 -17.75 22.29
CA PHE A 464 -12.98 -18.70 22.43
C PHE A 464 -13.50 -19.21 21.07
N ASN A 465 -14.16 -20.37 21.05
CA ASN A 465 -14.81 -20.87 19.84
C ASN A 465 -16.02 -19.98 19.49
N LEU A 466 -16.11 -19.52 18.24
CA LEU A 466 -17.18 -18.66 17.77
C LEU A 466 -18.55 -19.34 17.87
N ASP A 467 -18.69 -20.48 17.19
CA ASP A 467 -19.98 -21.14 16.99
C ASP A 467 -20.39 -21.98 18.21
N ASN A 468 -19.44 -22.63 18.90
CA ASN A 468 -19.75 -23.49 20.06
C ASN A 468 -19.78 -22.74 21.41
N ARG A 469 -19.48 -21.44 21.47
CA ARG A 469 -19.40 -20.72 22.75
C ARG A 469 -19.72 -19.23 22.72
N ILE A 470 -19.25 -18.47 21.73
CA ILE A 470 -19.52 -17.02 21.65
C ILE A 470 -20.97 -16.78 21.22
N LYS A 471 -21.35 -17.25 20.02
CA LYS A 471 -22.72 -17.14 19.46
C LYS A 471 -23.79 -17.64 20.45
N PRO A 472 -23.71 -18.89 20.95
CA PRO A 472 -24.59 -19.39 21.99
C PRO A 472 -24.78 -18.44 23.18
N ARG A 473 -23.69 -18.11 23.88
CA ARG A 473 -23.79 -17.41 25.17
C ARG A 473 -24.16 -15.94 25.01
N TYR A 474 -23.88 -15.34 23.86
CA TYR A 474 -24.44 -14.05 23.46
C TYR A 474 -25.97 -14.15 23.29
N ARG A 475 -26.48 -15.08 22.46
CA ARG A 475 -27.93 -15.26 22.22
C ARG A 475 -28.71 -15.49 23.52
N CYS A 476 -28.19 -16.33 24.42
CA CYS A 476 -28.79 -16.55 25.75
C CYS A 476 -28.75 -15.29 26.64
N HIS A 477 -27.67 -14.51 26.61
CA HIS A 477 -27.58 -13.26 27.37
C HIS A 477 -28.56 -12.19 26.86
N VAL A 478 -28.72 -12.06 25.54
CA VAL A 478 -29.72 -11.19 24.90
C VAL A 478 -31.14 -11.61 25.29
N TRP A 479 -31.49 -12.88 25.09
CA TRP A 479 -32.81 -13.40 25.44
C TRP A 479 -33.16 -13.18 26.93
N LEU A 480 -32.19 -13.37 27.84
CA LEU A 480 -32.38 -13.10 29.28
C LEU A 480 -32.59 -11.61 29.61
N ALA A 481 -32.03 -10.70 28.82
CA ALA A 481 -32.23 -9.27 28.98
C ALA A 481 -33.59 -8.83 28.41
N GLU A 482 -33.95 -9.29 27.20
CA GLU A 482 -35.23 -9.01 26.53
C GLU A 482 -36.44 -9.50 27.35
N ASN A 483 -36.32 -10.67 27.99
CA ASN A 483 -37.36 -11.24 28.85
C ASN A 483 -37.33 -10.68 30.29
N GLY A 484 -36.50 -9.69 30.59
CA GLY A 484 -36.42 -9.05 31.92
C GLY A 484 -35.89 -9.95 33.05
N LEU A 485 -35.36 -11.13 32.73
CA LEU A 485 -34.94 -12.15 33.72
C LEU A 485 -33.61 -11.81 34.41
N CYS A 486 -32.81 -10.92 33.83
CA CYS A 486 -31.54 -10.44 34.40
C CYS A 486 -31.76 -9.52 35.63
N THR A 487 -31.92 -10.10 36.82
CA THR A 487 -31.95 -9.37 38.10
C THR A 487 -30.65 -8.64 38.47
N LYS A 488 -29.57 -8.86 37.70
CA LYS A 488 -28.26 -8.21 37.84
C LYS A 488 -27.66 -7.94 36.47
N ASN A 489 -26.97 -6.81 36.32
CA ASN A 489 -26.24 -6.45 35.10
C ASN A 489 -24.96 -7.30 34.97
N TYR A 490 -25.10 -8.53 34.47
CA TYR A 490 -23.97 -9.38 34.11
C TYR A 490 -23.28 -8.84 32.85
N SER A 491 -21.97 -8.62 32.91
CA SER A 491 -21.22 -8.27 31.70
C SER A 491 -21.13 -9.48 30.76
N LEU A 492 -21.29 -9.23 29.46
CA LEU A 492 -21.18 -10.24 28.41
C LEU A 492 -19.81 -10.95 28.42
N ALA A 493 -18.74 -10.22 28.74
CA ALA A 493 -17.42 -10.80 28.98
C ALA A 493 -17.44 -11.87 30.09
N SER A 494 -18.15 -11.62 31.20
CA SER A 494 -18.29 -12.61 32.28
C SER A 494 -19.08 -13.86 31.86
N MET A 495 -20.03 -13.74 30.92
CA MET A 495 -20.81 -14.85 30.37
C MET A 495 -19.97 -15.70 29.42
N ILE A 496 -19.23 -15.08 28.51
CA ILE A 496 -18.36 -15.78 27.55
C ILE A 496 -17.15 -16.41 28.27
N ALA A 497 -16.53 -15.73 29.24
CA ALA A 497 -15.30 -16.16 29.89
C ALA A 497 -15.47 -17.35 30.87
N THR A 498 -16.60 -17.48 31.56
CA THR A 498 -16.79 -18.53 32.58
C THR A 498 -16.64 -19.96 32.06
N SER A 499 -16.13 -20.87 32.90
CA SER A 499 -16.21 -22.32 32.64
C SER A 499 -17.66 -22.75 32.41
N GLU A 500 -17.90 -23.89 31.73
CA GLU A 500 -19.27 -24.38 31.50
C GLU A 500 -20.02 -24.61 32.82
N LYS A 501 -19.37 -25.26 33.80
CA LYS A 501 -19.90 -25.43 35.16
C LYS A 501 -20.30 -24.10 35.81
N SER A 502 -19.47 -23.07 35.69
CA SER A 502 -19.72 -21.74 36.26
C SER A 502 -20.79 -20.95 35.50
N PHE A 503 -20.89 -21.14 34.18
CA PHE A 503 -21.91 -20.53 33.33
C PHE A 503 -23.29 -21.12 33.65
N ILE A 504 -23.42 -22.45 33.64
CA ILE A 504 -24.64 -23.17 34.03
C ILE A 504 -25.05 -22.84 35.47
N ALA A 505 -24.11 -22.80 36.42
CA ALA A 505 -24.41 -22.40 37.80
C ALA A 505 -24.90 -20.95 37.92
N ARG A 506 -24.39 -20.02 37.08
CA ARG A 506 -24.93 -18.65 37.00
C ARG A 506 -26.34 -18.63 36.42
N LEU A 507 -26.63 -19.41 35.38
CA LEU A 507 -27.97 -19.53 34.81
C LEU A 507 -28.98 -20.06 35.86
N TYR A 508 -28.62 -21.07 36.66
CA TYR A 508 -29.43 -21.54 37.80
C TYR A 508 -29.68 -20.42 38.83
N GLY A 509 -28.66 -19.59 39.11
CA GLY A 509 -28.75 -18.44 40.02
C GLY A 509 -29.48 -17.22 39.45
N ILE A 510 -29.84 -17.22 38.16
CA ILE A 510 -30.76 -16.25 37.56
C ILE A 510 -32.19 -16.80 37.66
N HIS A 511 -32.44 -18.00 37.13
CA HIS A 511 -33.71 -18.69 37.28
C HIS A 511 -33.57 -20.20 37.01
N PRO A 512 -34.10 -21.11 37.86
CA PRO A 512 -33.81 -22.54 37.80
C PRO A 512 -34.27 -23.27 36.53
N ALA A 513 -35.19 -22.69 35.73
CA ALA A 513 -35.61 -23.27 34.45
C ALA A 513 -34.67 -22.91 33.27
N VAL A 514 -33.94 -21.79 33.35
CA VAL A 514 -33.13 -21.25 32.25
C VAL A 514 -32.05 -22.23 31.74
N PRO A 515 -31.30 -22.97 32.60
CA PRO A 515 -30.34 -23.97 32.14
C PRO A 515 -30.96 -25.11 31.32
N LYS A 516 -32.22 -25.45 31.56
CA LYS A 516 -32.93 -26.51 30.82
C LYS A 516 -33.35 -26.00 29.44
N LEU A 517 -33.92 -24.80 29.38
CA LEU A 517 -34.30 -24.13 28.13
C LEU A 517 -33.09 -23.84 27.23
N TRP A 518 -31.96 -23.45 27.83
CA TRP A 518 -30.66 -23.30 27.18
C TRP A 518 -30.22 -24.57 26.45
N ASN A 519 -30.23 -25.74 27.13
CA ASN A 519 -29.84 -26.99 26.50
C ASN A 519 -30.76 -27.36 25.32
N LEU A 520 -32.08 -27.16 25.47
CA LEU A 520 -33.06 -27.37 24.41
C LEU A 520 -32.83 -26.47 23.19
N THR A 521 -32.64 -25.16 23.40
CA THR A 521 -32.39 -24.20 22.30
C THR A 521 -31.07 -24.46 21.58
N MET A 522 -30.03 -24.90 22.29
CA MET A 522 -28.77 -25.35 21.68
C MET A 522 -28.98 -26.55 20.75
N THR A 523 -29.67 -27.59 21.22
CA THR A 523 -29.93 -28.80 20.40
C THR A 523 -30.73 -28.52 19.12
N ILE A 524 -31.58 -27.48 19.13
CA ILE A 524 -32.36 -27.07 17.95
C ILE A 524 -31.51 -26.30 16.93
N GLN A 525 -30.59 -25.42 17.39
CA GLN A 525 -29.76 -24.62 16.46
C GLN A 525 -28.70 -25.47 15.73
N ASP A 526 -28.22 -26.56 16.33
CA ASP A 526 -27.26 -27.50 15.71
C ASP A 526 -27.88 -28.37 14.59
N HIS A 527 -29.17 -28.23 14.25
CA HIS A 527 -29.84 -29.03 13.21
C HIS A 527 -30.35 -28.25 11.99
N HIS A 528 -30.34 -26.92 12.00
CA HIS A 528 -30.74 -26.09 10.86
C HIS A 528 -29.80 -24.90 10.67
N CYS A 529 -28.78 -25.07 9.80
CA CYS A 529 -27.89 -23.97 9.39
C CYS A 529 -27.39 -24.06 7.93
N GLU A 530 -28.15 -24.71 7.03
CA GLU A 530 -27.92 -24.69 5.57
C GLU A 530 -29.19 -24.35 4.77
N THR A 531 -29.91 -23.26 5.10
CA THR A 531 -30.81 -22.61 4.14
C THR A 531 -31.17 -21.17 4.51
N ILE A 532 -31.10 -20.29 3.51
CA ILE A 532 -31.81 -19.00 3.35
C ILE A 532 -31.60 -17.91 4.42
N LEU A 533 -31.00 -16.80 3.96
CA LEU A 533 -31.18 -15.47 4.54
C LEU A 533 -32.62 -14.99 4.30
N GLY A 534 -33.46 -15.03 5.33
CA GLY A 534 -34.81 -14.43 5.31
C GLY A 534 -35.89 -15.28 5.98
N ASP A 535 -36.10 -15.08 7.29
CA ASP A 535 -37.42 -14.94 7.95
C ASP A 535 -37.30 -15.01 9.48
N ASN A 536 -36.86 -13.91 10.10
CA ASN A 536 -36.68 -13.80 11.57
C ASN A 536 -37.98 -13.79 12.40
N LEU A 537 -39.14 -14.10 11.80
CA LEU A 537 -40.44 -14.08 12.47
C LEU A 537 -40.94 -15.48 12.86
N PHE A 538 -40.73 -16.50 12.02
CA PHE A 538 -41.30 -17.84 12.27
C PHE A 538 -40.58 -18.63 13.38
N GLN A 539 -39.24 -18.57 13.45
CA GLN A 539 -38.50 -19.25 14.52
C GLN A 539 -38.85 -18.69 15.91
N ASN A 540 -39.04 -17.36 16.00
CA ASN A 540 -39.44 -16.72 17.25
C ASN A 540 -40.82 -17.20 17.71
N HIS A 541 -41.83 -17.28 16.84
CA HIS A 541 -43.17 -17.75 17.23
C HIS A 541 -43.16 -19.22 17.73
N PHE A 542 -42.41 -20.11 17.08
CA PHE A 542 -42.39 -21.53 17.46
C PHE A 542 -41.65 -21.76 18.79
N ILE A 543 -40.55 -21.04 19.02
CA ILE A 543 -39.84 -21.05 20.31
C ILE A 543 -40.69 -20.38 21.41
N PHE A 544 -41.41 -19.30 21.09
CA PHE A 544 -42.30 -18.62 22.03
C PHE A 544 -43.43 -19.55 22.50
N GLU A 545 -44.11 -20.27 21.59
CA GLU A 545 -45.19 -21.18 21.97
C GLU A 545 -44.72 -22.34 22.87
N ILE A 546 -43.51 -22.86 22.63
CA ILE A 546 -42.87 -23.86 23.51
C ILE A 546 -42.55 -23.24 24.88
N ILE A 547 -42.07 -22.00 24.93
CA ILE A 547 -41.76 -21.28 26.18
C ILE A 547 -43.03 -20.97 26.98
N THR A 548 -44.10 -20.46 26.37
CA THR A 548 -45.37 -20.18 27.07
C THR A 548 -45.97 -21.45 27.68
N ARG A 549 -46.00 -22.54 26.91
CA ARG A 549 -46.44 -23.86 27.41
C ARG A 549 -45.56 -24.39 28.55
N LEU A 550 -44.29 -23.98 28.65
CA LEU A 550 -43.37 -24.37 29.73
C LEU A 550 -43.40 -23.44 30.95
N SER A 551 -43.79 -22.16 30.81
CA SER A 551 -44.00 -21.28 31.97
C SER A 551 -45.25 -21.68 32.77
N ASP A 552 -46.31 -22.09 32.09
CA ASP A 552 -47.56 -22.53 32.70
C ASP A 552 -47.39 -23.86 33.46
N LEU A 553 -46.44 -24.71 33.03
CA LEU A 553 -46.04 -25.97 33.68
C LEU A 553 -45.19 -25.79 34.95
N SER A 554 -45.15 -24.58 35.52
CA SER A 554 -44.54 -24.33 36.84
C SER A 554 -45.36 -24.88 38.02
N SER A 555 -46.57 -25.40 37.77
CA SER A 555 -47.36 -26.17 38.74
C SER A 555 -47.59 -27.61 38.28
N ASN A 556 -47.51 -28.55 39.23
CA ASN A 556 -47.82 -29.99 39.10
C ASN A 556 -47.04 -30.81 38.05
N MET A 557 -45.85 -31.30 38.44
CA MET A 557 -45.32 -32.54 37.86
C MET A 557 -46.14 -33.74 38.33
N VAL A 558 -46.76 -34.50 37.41
CA VAL A 558 -46.86 -35.97 37.43
C VAL A 558 -47.43 -36.56 36.11
N ASP A 559 -48.48 -35.97 35.54
CA ASP A 559 -49.34 -36.68 34.55
C ASP A 559 -48.89 -36.69 33.06
N LEU A 560 -47.83 -35.97 32.71
CA LEU A 560 -47.50 -35.72 31.29
C LEU A 560 -47.00 -36.93 30.47
N PHE A 561 -46.78 -38.10 31.10
CA PHE A 561 -46.38 -39.32 30.38
C PHE A 561 -47.51 -39.98 29.57
N ARG A 562 -48.75 -39.47 29.62
CA ARG A 562 -49.93 -40.08 28.95
C ARG A 562 -50.51 -39.29 27.77
N ILE A 563 -49.94 -38.14 27.40
CA ILE A 563 -50.42 -37.28 26.30
C ILE A 563 -49.34 -37.16 25.20
N SER A 564 -48.89 -38.29 24.67
CA SER A 564 -47.85 -38.35 23.62
C SER A 564 -48.17 -39.33 22.48
N THR A 565 -49.46 -39.51 22.17
CA THR A 565 -49.92 -40.43 21.10
C THR A 565 -50.99 -39.83 20.18
N LYS A 566 -51.35 -38.55 20.33
CA LYS A 566 -52.32 -37.83 19.48
C LYS A 566 -51.90 -36.38 19.22
N SER A 567 -50.88 -36.19 18.40
CA SER A 567 -50.63 -34.92 17.70
C SER A 567 -50.11 -35.22 16.29
N SER A 568 -50.76 -34.65 15.28
CA SER A 568 -50.55 -34.99 13.86
C SER A 568 -49.17 -34.61 13.32
N SER A 569 -48.47 -33.69 14.00
CA SER A 569 -47.22 -33.08 13.53
C SER A 569 -46.05 -34.06 13.38
N PHE A 570 -46.09 -35.23 14.05
CA PHE A 570 -44.99 -36.20 13.98
C PHE A 570 -44.92 -36.94 12.63
N TYR A 571 -46.04 -37.08 11.91
CA TYR A 571 -46.09 -37.80 10.63
C TYR A 571 -45.31 -37.10 9.51
N PHE A 572 -45.14 -35.76 9.58
CA PHE A 572 -44.42 -35.00 8.56
C PHE A 572 -42.90 -35.20 8.62
N LEU A 573 -42.36 -35.61 9.77
CA LEU A 573 -40.92 -35.86 9.94
C LEU A 573 -40.48 -37.22 9.39
N CYS A 574 -41.33 -38.25 9.42
CA CYS A 574 -41.00 -39.56 8.85
C CYS A 574 -41.02 -39.57 7.32
N SER A 575 -41.86 -38.76 6.66
CA SER A 575 -41.91 -38.69 5.19
C SER A 575 -40.62 -38.18 4.56
N CYS A 576 -39.94 -37.21 5.18
CA CYS A 576 -38.72 -36.62 4.62
C CYS A 576 -37.49 -37.55 4.72
N PHE A 577 -37.47 -38.48 5.68
CA PHE A 577 -36.35 -39.42 5.86
C PHE A 577 -36.38 -40.62 4.89
N SER A 578 -37.52 -40.89 4.25
CA SER A 578 -37.67 -42.02 3.31
C SER A 578 -37.26 -41.69 1.86
N ALA A 579 -36.87 -40.45 1.58
CA ALA A 579 -36.71 -39.94 0.20
C ALA A 579 -35.26 -39.90 -0.31
N ASN A 580 -34.25 -40.16 0.52
CA ASN A 580 -32.84 -39.88 0.17
C ASN A 580 -31.83 -41.01 0.51
N THR A 581 -32.31 -42.21 0.88
CA THR A 581 -31.48 -43.41 1.08
C THR A 581 -32.14 -44.61 0.42
N GLY A 582 -31.72 -44.93 -0.80
CA GLY A 582 -32.24 -46.07 -1.58
C GLY A 582 -31.78 -47.44 -1.07
N LEU A 583 -32.26 -47.85 0.10
CA LEU A 583 -32.02 -49.17 0.70
C LEU A 583 -33.34 -49.76 1.21
N GLY A 584 -33.97 -50.60 0.39
CA GLY A 584 -35.20 -51.31 0.77
C GLY A 584 -34.89 -52.47 1.73
N PHE A 585 -35.46 -52.43 2.93
CA PHE A 585 -35.46 -53.57 3.84
C PHE A 585 -36.73 -54.42 3.65
N VAL A 586 -36.52 -55.66 3.19
CA VAL A 586 -37.57 -56.69 3.14
C VAL A 586 -37.78 -57.24 4.55
N TYR A 587 -39.01 -57.13 5.06
CA TYR A 587 -39.41 -57.84 6.28
C TYR A 587 -39.79 -59.28 5.96
N HIS A 588 -39.23 -60.23 6.71
CA HIS A 588 -39.83 -61.54 6.91
C HIS A 588 -39.48 -62.08 8.30
N LEU A 589 -40.50 -62.11 9.17
CA LEU A 589 -40.62 -62.81 10.47
C LEU A 589 -39.41 -62.74 11.41
#